data_AF-A0A367IQ05-F1
#
_entry.id   AF-A0A367IQ05-F1
#
_cell.length_a   1.000
_cell.length_b   1.000
_cell.length_c   1.000
_cell.angle_alpha   90.00
_cell.angle_beta   90.00
_cell.angle_gamma   90.00
#
_symmetry.space_group_name_H-M   'P 1'
#
loop_
_entity.id
_entity.type
_entity.pdbx_description
1 polymer ?
#
loop_
_entity_poly.entity_id
_entity_poly.type
_entity_poly.pdbx_seq_one_letter_code
_entity_poly.pdbx_strand_id
1 'polypeptide(L)'
;QQPQSQPSSVVRPGTPVIKSIDSPSAMTISKTSGNQTSGQAVLRLLQFAEQLSPGEQATDRSFWDIFVQDFFIAGSTLKMVLLNTETNKRKSFEINQPLLARYFHTQYLCGISSIQMTLEKTAEYIFPGGIMNVECPRVSFLYKYENGILVASTGHLMVQFTMSSEGVWKIEHMEFSCQGYEEYINRASIKSEPISNSKKKAPLQHSVFPDTPINKWGLPPRVFSILQVSDIAERLGEVIFHSIVSELGPKESLGAIAFHKQQELSGDGEEDSKSQVYTMAPSPIVKTQTGVRPQTFTPSQHQAALRQQQIQATAAFQQFQQPPSHYQSAYPTNTTNNSNQFASTPTTSPLS
;
A
#
# COMPACT_ATOMS: atom_id res chain seq x y z
N GLN A 1 28.52 22.57 74.02
CA GLN A 1 27.21 21.89 73.84
C GLN A 1 26.48 22.61 72.71
N GLN A 2 26.18 21.88 71.64
CA GLN A 2 25.14 22.19 70.64
C GLN A 2 23.73 21.94 71.26
N PRO A 3 22.58 22.25 70.62
CA PRO A 3 22.34 22.57 69.19
C PRO A 3 21.31 23.70 68.86
N GLN A 4 21.18 24.00 67.55
CA GLN A 4 20.00 24.42 66.73
C GLN A 4 19.20 25.70 67.13
N SER A 5 18.67 26.55 66.25
CA SER A 5 18.25 26.47 64.83
C SER A 5 17.94 27.90 64.29
N GLN A 6 17.94 28.04 62.95
CA GLN A 6 17.53 29.16 62.05
C GLN A 6 16.21 29.91 62.40
N PRO A 7 15.71 30.95 61.65
CA PRO A 7 16.15 31.59 60.39
C PRO A 7 16.05 33.14 60.35
N SER A 8 16.52 33.79 59.27
CA SER A 8 16.13 35.13 58.75
C SER A 8 17.09 35.46 57.58
N SER A 9 16.79 36.16 56.49
CA SER A 9 15.69 37.03 56.08
C SER A 9 15.86 37.38 54.59
N VAL A 10 14.73 37.64 53.93
CA VAL A 10 14.55 38.34 52.64
C VAL A 10 15.28 39.70 52.61
N VAL A 11 15.90 40.11 51.48
CA VAL A 11 15.82 41.46 50.84
C VAL A 11 16.45 41.46 49.42
N ARG A 12 15.57 41.71 48.42
CA ARG A 12 15.55 42.59 47.22
C ARG A 12 16.77 43.46 46.75
N PRO A 13 16.71 44.09 45.55
CA PRO A 13 17.70 43.95 44.46
C PRO A 13 18.50 45.24 44.11
N GLY A 14 19.52 45.10 43.26
CA GLY A 14 20.20 46.23 42.60
C GLY A 14 21.22 45.77 41.55
N THR A 15 21.02 46.19 40.30
CA THR A 15 21.96 46.13 39.15
C THR A 15 23.13 47.11 39.31
N PRO A 16 24.13 47.24 38.40
CA PRO A 16 24.63 46.38 37.29
C PRO A 16 26.18 46.20 37.38
N VAL A 17 26.84 45.57 36.39
CA VAL A 17 28.12 46.03 35.78
C VAL A 17 28.61 44.98 34.77
N ILE A 18 28.85 45.45 33.54
CA ILE A 18 29.39 44.72 32.40
C ILE A 18 30.92 44.58 32.58
N LYS A 19 31.44 43.36 32.39
CA LYS A 19 32.86 43.13 32.03
C LYS A 19 32.92 42.18 30.85
N SER A 20 33.40 42.72 29.73
CA SER A 20 33.82 42.04 28.52
C SER A 20 35.13 41.29 28.74
N ILE A 21 35.17 40.00 28.37
CA ILE A 21 36.42 39.27 28.07
C ILE A 21 36.17 38.41 26.83
N ASP A 22 36.99 38.65 25.81
CA ASP A 22 37.07 37.96 24.53
C ASP A 22 37.44 36.48 24.66
N SER A 23 36.85 35.65 23.80
CA SER A 23 37.47 34.41 23.30
C SER A 23 36.92 34.10 21.90
N PRO A 24 37.78 33.74 20.93
CA PRO A 24 37.37 33.57 19.55
C PRO A 24 36.81 32.15 19.35
N SER A 25 35.50 32.03 19.26
CA SER A 25 34.90 30.82 18.70
C SER A 25 35.10 30.85 17.19
N ALA A 26 36.00 29.99 16.71
CA ALA A 26 36.07 29.60 15.31
C ALA A 26 34.67 29.15 14.86
N MET A 27 34.09 29.91 13.93
CA MET A 27 32.87 29.53 13.24
C MET A 27 33.17 28.32 12.36
N THR A 28 32.98 27.11 12.90
CA THR A 28 32.59 26.00 12.05
C THR A 28 31.15 26.31 11.62
N ILE A 29 31.01 26.92 10.44
CA ILE A 29 29.75 26.93 9.71
C ILE A 29 29.44 25.46 9.44
N SER A 30 28.69 24.84 10.36
CA SER A 30 27.87 23.70 10.02
C SER A 30 26.96 24.22 8.92
N LYS A 31 27.29 23.82 7.68
CA LYS A 31 26.34 23.84 6.57
C LYS A 31 25.13 23.08 7.08
N THR A 32 24.13 23.80 7.52
CA THR A 32 22.77 23.30 7.67
C THR A 32 22.39 22.82 6.29
N SER A 33 22.58 21.51 6.08
CA SER A 33 21.91 20.74 5.05
C SER A 33 20.46 21.24 5.00
N GLY A 34 20.07 21.72 3.82
CA GLY A 34 19.02 22.70 3.65
C GLY A 34 17.72 22.38 4.37
N ASN A 35 16.96 23.45 4.65
CA ASN A 35 15.55 23.42 4.99
C ASN A 35 14.81 22.40 4.10
N GLN A 36 14.73 21.14 4.54
CA GLN A 36 13.68 20.23 4.15
C GLN A 36 12.41 20.89 4.67
N THR A 37 11.68 21.54 3.77
CA THR A 37 10.49 22.32 4.12
C THR A 37 9.45 21.37 4.69
N SER A 38 9.35 21.35 6.02
CA SER A 38 8.32 20.62 6.73
C SER A 38 6.94 21.09 6.26
N GLY A 39 6.02 20.14 6.07
CA GLY A 39 4.62 20.33 5.69
C GLY A 39 4.30 19.94 4.25
N GLN A 40 5.29 19.63 3.40
CA GLN A 40 5.03 19.30 1.99
C GLN A 40 4.22 18.01 1.80
N ALA A 41 4.49 16.96 2.58
CA ALA A 41 3.76 15.70 2.45
C ALA A 41 2.33 15.83 2.97
N VAL A 42 2.14 16.58 4.07
CA VAL A 42 0.80 16.90 4.60
C VAL A 42 0.01 17.72 3.58
N LEU A 43 0.62 18.73 2.96
CA LEU A 43 -0.03 19.51 1.91
C LEU A 43 -0.42 18.62 0.71
N ARG A 44 0.45 17.69 0.32
CA ARG A 44 0.14 16.75 -0.77
C ARG A 44 -1.03 15.82 -0.40
N LEU A 45 -1.08 15.36 0.85
CA LEU A 45 -2.22 14.58 1.36
C LEU A 45 -3.52 15.39 1.37
N LEU A 46 -3.47 16.67 1.71
CA LEU A 46 -4.63 17.57 1.66
C LEU A 46 -5.12 17.79 0.23
N GLN A 47 -4.21 17.96 -0.74
CA GLN A 47 -4.58 18.03 -2.17
C GLN A 47 -5.25 16.75 -2.65
N PHE A 48 -4.73 15.59 -2.22
CA PHE A 48 -5.37 14.29 -2.49
C PHE A 48 -6.79 14.24 -1.90
N ALA A 49 -6.94 14.64 -0.63
CA ALA A 49 -8.23 14.66 0.07
C ALA A 49 -9.27 15.56 -0.60
N GLU A 50 -8.86 16.71 -1.14
CA GLU A 50 -9.74 17.62 -1.88
C GLU A 50 -10.22 16.99 -3.20
N GLN A 51 -9.31 16.35 -3.93
CA GLN A 51 -9.59 15.71 -5.22
C GLN A 51 -10.40 14.40 -5.09
N LEU A 52 -10.62 13.89 -3.87
CA LEU A 52 -11.53 12.76 -3.65
C LEU A 52 -12.99 13.11 -3.94
N SER A 53 -13.36 14.40 -4.00
CA SER A 53 -14.72 14.87 -4.28
C SER A 53 -14.80 15.74 -5.54
N PRO A 54 -14.63 15.17 -6.75
CA PRO A 54 -14.51 15.92 -8.00
C PRO A 54 -15.85 16.41 -8.59
N GLY A 55 -16.97 16.20 -7.89
CA GLY A 55 -18.29 16.60 -8.35
C GLY A 55 -18.76 15.78 -9.56
N GLU A 56 -19.22 16.45 -10.63
CA GLU A 56 -19.78 15.80 -11.82
C GLU A 56 -18.79 14.86 -12.53
N GLN A 57 -17.49 15.17 -12.46
CA GLN A 57 -16.41 14.37 -13.04
C GLN A 57 -16.24 13.01 -12.36
N ALA A 58 -16.83 12.78 -11.18
CA ALA A 58 -16.70 11.52 -10.46
C ALA A 58 -17.25 10.31 -11.23
N THR A 59 -18.19 10.55 -12.16
CA THR A 59 -18.78 9.50 -13.02
C THR A 59 -17.87 9.11 -14.18
N ASP A 60 -16.92 9.97 -14.56
CA ASP A 60 -15.99 9.71 -15.65
C ASP A 60 -14.83 8.84 -15.18
N ARG A 61 -14.55 7.78 -15.93
CA ARG A 61 -13.44 6.87 -15.65
C ARG A 61 -12.09 7.55 -15.89
N SER A 62 -11.98 8.37 -16.93
CA SER A 62 -10.71 8.99 -17.32
C SER A 62 -10.19 9.95 -16.26
N PHE A 63 -11.08 10.64 -15.54
CA PHE A 63 -10.72 11.44 -14.38
C PHE A 63 -9.94 10.61 -13.34
N TRP A 64 -10.45 9.42 -12.99
CA TRP A 64 -9.81 8.58 -11.97
C TRP A 64 -8.47 8.00 -12.42
N ASP A 65 -8.31 7.73 -13.72
CA ASP A 65 -7.02 7.28 -14.26
C ASP A 65 -5.96 8.41 -14.15
N ILE A 66 -6.32 9.67 -14.41
CA ILE A 66 -5.45 10.84 -14.22
C ILE A 66 -5.18 11.07 -12.73
N PHE A 67 -6.22 11.05 -11.89
CA PHE A 67 -6.10 11.18 -10.43
C PHE A 67 -5.07 10.20 -9.86
N VAL A 68 -5.12 8.92 -10.28
CA VAL A 68 -4.16 7.94 -9.80
C VAL A 68 -2.74 8.22 -10.32
N GLN A 69 -2.58 8.66 -11.57
CA GLN A 69 -1.26 9.03 -12.11
C GLN A 69 -0.66 10.25 -11.39
N ASP A 70 -1.49 11.20 -10.97
CA ASP A 70 -1.06 12.40 -10.27
C ASP A 70 -0.60 12.10 -8.85
N PHE A 71 -1.37 11.28 -8.12
CA PHE A 71 -1.15 11.07 -6.69
C PHE A 71 -0.32 9.84 -6.34
N PHE A 72 -0.23 8.82 -7.20
CA PHE A 72 0.44 7.55 -6.89
C PHE A 72 1.60 7.25 -7.83
N ILE A 73 2.66 6.61 -7.33
CA ILE A 73 3.73 6.08 -8.18
C ILE A 73 3.35 4.73 -8.81
N ALA A 74 4.05 4.34 -9.87
CA ALA A 74 3.96 2.98 -10.40
C ALA A 74 4.39 1.99 -9.32
N GLY A 75 3.54 1.00 -9.02
CA GLY A 75 3.77 0.03 -7.96
C GLY A 75 3.27 0.43 -6.57
N SER A 76 2.59 1.57 -6.42
CA SER A 76 2.01 1.97 -5.14
C SER A 76 0.97 0.98 -4.63
N THR A 77 0.82 0.88 -3.31
CA THR A 77 -0.19 0.02 -2.68
C THR A 77 -1.10 0.81 -1.74
N LEU A 78 -2.40 0.51 -1.80
CA LEU A 78 -3.41 0.98 -0.86
C LEU A 78 -3.89 -0.19 -0.02
N LYS A 79 -3.60 -0.14 1.27
CA LYS A 79 -4.02 -1.13 2.24
C LYS A 79 -5.22 -0.64 3.03
N MET A 80 -6.29 -1.44 3.01
CA MET A 80 -7.54 -1.18 3.70
C MET A 80 -7.74 -2.23 4.78
N VAL A 81 -7.61 -1.85 6.05
CA VAL A 81 -7.96 -2.72 7.18
C VAL A 81 -9.37 -2.37 7.63
N LEU A 82 -10.28 -3.33 7.49
CA LEU A 82 -11.70 -3.17 7.80
C LEU A 82 -12.06 -3.91 9.08
N LEU A 83 -12.99 -3.34 9.85
CA LEU A 83 -13.61 -3.97 11.01
C LEU A 83 -15.04 -4.39 10.69
N ASN A 84 -15.37 -5.65 10.94
CA ASN A 84 -16.73 -6.14 10.92
C ASN A 84 -17.41 -5.81 12.25
N THR A 85 -18.47 -5.00 12.24
CA THR A 85 -19.12 -4.51 13.46
C THR A 85 -19.93 -5.58 14.20
N GLU A 86 -20.41 -6.63 13.52
CA GLU A 86 -21.17 -7.71 14.15
C GLU A 86 -20.27 -8.76 14.81
N THR A 87 -19.16 -9.11 14.15
CA THR A 87 -18.29 -10.22 14.57
C THR A 87 -16.99 -9.76 15.22
N ASN A 88 -16.72 -8.44 15.22
CA ASN A 88 -15.44 -7.84 15.63
C ASN A 88 -14.21 -8.40 14.91
N LYS A 89 -14.39 -9.05 13.76
CA LYS A 89 -13.29 -9.56 12.94
C LYS A 89 -12.67 -8.43 12.14
N ARG A 90 -11.34 -8.40 12.09
CA ARG A 90 -10.57 -7.50 11.23
C ARG A 90 -10.11 -8.24 9.98
N LYS A 91 -10.16 -7.56 8.83
CA LYS A 91 -9.62 -8.09 7.57
C LYS A 91 -8.86 -7.00 6.84
N SER A 92 -7.65 -7.32 6.39
CA SER A 92 -6.82 -6.45 5.57
C SER A 92 -7.00 -6.82 4.10
N PHE A 93 -7.06 -5.82 3.25
CA PHE A 93 -7.07 -5.95 1.80
C PHE A 93 -6.04 -5.01 1.22
N GLU A 94 -5.35 -5.47 0.19
CA GLU A 94 -4.36 -4.67 -0.53
C GLU A 94 -4.85 -4.42 -1.95
N ILE A 95 -4.66 -3.18 -2.42
CA ILE A 95 -5.04 -2.74 -3.76
C ILE A 95 -3.81 -2.14 -4.41
N ASN A 96 -3.37 -2.77 -5.50
CA ASN A 96 -2.26 -2.27 -6.30
C ASN A 96 -2.69 -1.08 -7.17
N GLN A 97 -1.74 -0.21 -7.49
CA GLN A 97 -1.93 0.98 -8.31
C GLN A 97 -2.87 0.80 -9.53
N PRO A 98 -2.75 -0.27 -10.35
CA PRO A 98 -3.58 -0.41 -11.55
C PRO A 98 -5.08 -0.56 -11.26
N LEU A 99 -5.45 -0.95 -10.03
CA LEU A 99 -6.84 -1.12 -9.61
C LEU A 99 -7.41 0.10 -8.89
N LEU A 100 -6.57 1.06 -8.46
CA LEU A 100 -7.01 2.22 -7.66
C LEU A 100 -8.05 3.06 -8.37
N ALA A 101 -7.86 3.35 -9.67
CA ALA A 101 -8.81 4.17 -10.42
C ALA A 101 -10.19 3.48 -10.51
N ARG A 102 -10.20 2.13 -10.54
CA ARG A 102 -11.44 1.34 -10.49
C ARG A 102 -12.06 1.34 -9.13
N TYR A 103 -11.24 1.24 -8.09
CA TYR A 103 -11.69 1.32 -6.72
C TYR A 103 -12.40 2.65 -6.45
N PHE A 104 -11.78 3.79 -6.76
CA PHE A 104 -12.41 5.11 -6.56
C PHE A 104 -13.65 5.32 -7.43
N HIS A 105 -13.58 5.02 -8.72
CA HIS A 105 -14.74 5.12 -9.62
C HIS A 105 -15.93 4.28 -9.16
N THR A 106 -15.68 3.05 -8.69
CA THR A 106 -16.75 2.15 -8.24
C THR A 106 -17.46 2.65 -7.00
N GLN A 107 -16.79 3.40 -6.13
CA GLN A 107 -17.44 4.02 -4.97
C GLN A 107 -18.57 4.96 -5.43
N TYR A 108 -18.30 5.82 -6.41
CA TYR A 108 -19.29 6.72 -6.99
C TYR A 108 -20.40 5.98 -7.76
N LEU A 109 -20.08 4.89 -8.47
CA LEU A 109 -21.09 4.02 -9.09
C LEU A 109 -22.02 3.33 -8.07
N CYS A 110 -21.69 3.32 -6.78
CA CYS A 110 -22.54 2.80 -5.70
C CYS A 110 -23.44 3.88 -5.08
N GLY A 111 -23.56 5.06 -5.72
CA GLY A 111 -24.42 6.15 -5.27
C GLY A 111 -23.78 7.06 -4.22
N ILE A 112 -22.45 7.06 -4.10
CA ILE A 112 -21.73 8.09 -3.35
C ILE A 112 -21.73 9.38 -4.19
N SER A 113 -22.14 10.49 -3.61
CA SER A 113 -22.15 11.82 -4.23
C SER A 113 -20.93 12.67 -3.85
N SER A 114 -20.33 12.43 -2.68
CA SER A 114 -19.08 13.08 -2.28
C SER A 114 -18.33 12.28 -1.22
N ILE A 115 -17.01 12.28 -1.30
CA ILE A 115 -16.11 11.73 -0.27
C ILE A 115 -15.36 12.90 0.37
N GLN A 116 -15.52 13.09 1.67
CA GLN A 116 -14.76 14.08 2.44
C GLN A 116 -13.81 13.37 3.39
N MET A 117 -12.59 13.89 3.50
CA MET A 117 -11.56 13.34 4.37
C MET A 117 -11.13 14.41 5.37
N THR A 118 -11.23 14.10 6.66
CA THR A 118 -10.79 14.99 7.74
C THR A 118 -9.60 14.38 8.48
N LEU A 119 -8.59 15.19 8.72
CA LEU A 119 -7.34 14.80 9.35
C LEU A 119 -7.22 15.47 10.71
N GLU A 120 -6.96 14.69 11.76
CA GLU A 120 -6.76 15.20 13.11
C GLU A 120 -5.43 14.72 13.70
N LYS A 121 -4.68 15.65 14.30
CA LYS A 121 -3.35 15.39 14.91
C LYS A 121 -2.34 14.79 13.92
N THR A 122 -2.36 15.27 12.68
CA THR A 122 -1.43 14.84 11.64
C THR A 122 0.01 15.20 11.99
N ALA A 123 0.90 14.23 11.89
CA ALA A 123 2.33 14.38 12.08
C ALA A 123 3.07 13.97 10.80
N GLU A 124 4.16 14.67 10.52
CA GLU A 124 5.03 14.40 9.38
C GLU A 124 6.41 13.99 9.88
N TYR A 125 6.96 12.93 9.30
CA TYR A 125 8.28 12.40 9.60
C TYR A 125 9.09 12.31 8.32
N ILE A 126 10.30 12.88 8.34
CA ILE A 126 11.21 12.86 7.20
C ILE A 126 12.32 11.85 7.50
N PHE A 127 12.43 10.82 6.68
CA PHE A 127 13.43 9.77 6.83
C PHE A 127 14.65 10.02 5.93
N PRO A 128 15.83 9.49 6.30
CA PRO A 128 16.99 9.46 5.42
C PRO A 128 16.64 8.80 4.07
N GLY A 129 17.15 9.35 2.97
CA GLY A 129 16.83 8.87 1.63
C GLY A 129 15.65 9.57 0.95
N GLY A 130 15.08 10.61 1.58
CA GLY A 130 14.04 11.44 0.95
C GLY A 130 12.65 10.83 0.99
N ILE A 131 12.41 9.86 1.88
CA ILE A 131 11.08 9.31 2.14
C ILE A 131 10.39 10.18 3.18
N MET A 132 9.12 10.52 2.95
CA MET A 132 8.30 11.28 3.89
C MET A 132 7.10 10.47 4.32
N ASN A 133 6.89 10.31 5.62
CA ASN A 133 5.71 9.66 6.16
C ASN A 133 4.80 10.68 6.82
N VAL A 134 3.51 10.55 6.54
CA VAL A 134 2.44 11.27 7.20
C VAL A 134 1.65 10.27 8.03
N GLU A 135 1.60 10.49 9.34
CA GLU A 135 0.78 9.71 10.25
C GLU A 135 -0.38 10.57 10.75
N CYS A 136 -1.59 10.03 10.67
CA CYS A 136 -2.79 10.65 11.19
C CYS A 136 -3.49 9.68 12.14
N PRO A 137 -3.29 9.84 13.47
CA PRO A 137 -3.87 8.94 14.45
C PRO A 137 -5.39 8.87 14.42
N ARG A 138 -6.04 9.97 14.00
CA ARG A 138 -7.48 10.07 13.82
C ARG A 138 -7.77 10.69 12.45
N VAL A 139 -8.27 9.88 11.54
CA VAL A 139 -8.83 10.31 10.25
C VAL A 139 -10.31 9.93 10.20
N SER A 140 -11.13 10.74 9.54
CA SER A 140 -12.50 10.35 9.19
C SER A 140 -12.77 10.52 7.71
N PHE A 141 -13.37 9.50 7.10
CA PHE A 141 -13.96 9.57 5.77
C PHE A 141 -15.47 9.69 5.90
N LEU A 142 -16.04 10.75 5.34
CA LEU A 142 -17.47 10.98 5.26
C LEU A 142 -17.94 10.74 3.82
N TYR A 143 -18.72 9.68 3.64
CA TYR A 143 -19.33 9.31 2.37
C TYR A 143 -20.78 9.78 2.37
N LYS A 144 -21.10 10.77 1.54
CA LYS A 144 -22.49 11.19 1.31
C LYS A 144 -23.06 10.36 0.18
N TYR A 145 -24.24 9.80 0.38
CA TYR A 145 -24.97 9.04 -0.63
C TYR A 145 -26.13 9.85 -1.21
N GLU A 146 -26.50 9.56 -2.45
CA GLU A 146 -27.61 10.20 -3.16
C GLU A 146 -28.96 9.98 -2.47
N ASN A 147 -29.12 8.87 -1.75
CA ASN A 147 -30.33 8.57 -0.96
C ASN A 147 -30.42 9.37 0.36
N GLY A 148 -29.47 10.29 0.62
CA GLY A 148 -29.44 11.13 1.81
C GLY A 148 -28.81 10.48 3.05
N ILE A 149 -28.28 9.26 2.92
CA ILE A 149 -27.51 8.60 3.98
C ILE A 149 -26.09 9.13 3.98
N LEU A 150 -25.54 9.33 5.18
CA LEU A 150 -24.15 9.68 5.40
C LEU A 150 -23.47 8.55 6.16
N VAL A 151 -22.36 8.03 5.64
CA VAL A 151 -21.55 7.03 6.31
C VAL A 151 -20.24 7.68 6.75
N ALA A 152 -19.93 7.62 8.04
CA ALA A 152 -18.66 8.10 8.58
C ALA A 152 -17.80 6.91 8.98
N SER A 153 -16.65 6.72 8.33
CA SER A 153 -15.64 5.74 8.75
C SER A 153 -14.52 6.46 9.48
N THR A 154 -14.10 5.93 10.62
CA THR A 154 -13.03 6.51 11.44
C THR A 154 -11.89 5.52 11.64
N GLY A 155 -10.67 6.02 11.71
CA GLY A 155 -9.50 5.15 11.82
C GLY A 155 -8.18 5.87 11.96
N HIS A 156 -7.12 5.08 11.81
CA HIS A 156 -5.73 5.54 11.70
C HIS A 156 -5.32 5.53 10.23
N LEU A 157 -4.56 6.53 9.81
CA LEU A 157 -4.01 6.62 8.46
C LEU A 157 -2.50 6.79 8.53
N MET A 158 -1.79 6.01 7.72
CA MET A 158 -0.37 6.18 7.45
C MET A 158 -0.15 6.29 5.95
N VAL A 159 0.60 7.30 5.52
CA VAL A 159 0.90 7.54 4.10
C VAL A 159 2.39 7.77 3.94
N GLN A 160 3.03 6.99 3.10
CA GLN A 160 4.41 7.16 2.68
C GLN A 160 4.45 7.82 1.30
N PHE A 161 5.21 8.91 1.22
CA PHE A 161 5.48 9.64 0.01
C PHE A 161 6.93 9.45 -0.42
N THR A 162 7.10 9.37 -1.73
CA THR A 162 8.40 9.38 -2.38
C THR A 162 8.43 10.46 -3.46
N MET A 163 9.62 10.96 -3.74
CA MET A 163 9.82 11.96 -4.78
C MET A 163 9.86 11.28 -6.15
N SER A 164 8.94 11.63 -7.04
CA SER A 164 8.99 11.17 -8.43
C SER A 164 10.14 11.82 -9.20
N SER A 165 10.50 11.25 -10.36
CA SER A 165 11.51 11.82 -11.28
C SER A 165 11.17 13.23 -11.76
N GLU A 166 9.90 13.62 -11.69
CA GLU A 166 9.38 14.92 -12.09
C GLU A 166 9.47 15.96 -10.95
N GLY A 167 9.99 15.59 -9.77
CA GLY A 167 10.08 16.49 -8.62
C GLY A 167 8.74 16.69 -7.89
N VAL A 168 7.78 15.79 -8.07
CA VAL A 168 6.48 15.81 -7.38
C VAL A 168 6.41 14.68 -6.35
N TRP A 169 5.93 14.99 -5.14
CA TRP A 169 5.64 14.01 -4.11
C TRP A 169 4.43 13.15 -4.49
N LYS A 170 4.62 11.84 -4.55
CA LYS A 170 3.57 10.86 -4.85
C LYS A 170 3.53 9.78 -3.78
N ILE A 171 2.35 9.23 -3.58
CA ILE A 171 2.04 8.17 -2.63
C ILE A 171 2.66 6.87 -3.15
N GLU A 172 3.50 6.27 -2.32
CA GLU A 172 4.07 4.94 -2.51
C GLU A 172 3.27 3.90 -1.72
N HIS A 173 2.96 4.19 -0.46
CA HIS A 173 2.16 3.32 0.38
C HIS A 173 1.13 4.14 1.14
N MET A 174 -0.12 3.69 1.15
CA MET A 174 -1.19 4.28 1.95
C MET A 174 -1.91 3.17 2.70
N GLU A 175 -2.01 3.29 4.02
CA GLU A 175 -2.72 2.35 4.87
C GLU A 175 -3.79 3.07 5.67
N PHE A 176 -5.05 2.69 5.45
CA PHE A 176 -6.18 3.11 6.28
C PHE A 176 -6.65 1.94 7.15
N SER A 177 -6.53 2.13 8.45
CA SER A 177 -6.99 1.19 9.47
C SER A 177 -8.29 1.64 10.10
N CYS A 178 -9.42 1.15 9.55
CA CYS A 178 -10.76 1.43 10.04
C CYS A 178 -10.98 0.82 11.42
N GLN A 179 -11.33 1.67 12.38
CA GLN A 179 -11.66 1.30 13.75
C GLN A 179 -13.17 1.19 13.97
N GLY A 180 -13.97 1.82 13.12
CA GLY A 180 -15.42 1.76 13.16
C GLY A 180 -16.05 2.61 12.07
N TYR A 181 -17.33 2.37 11.81
CA TYR A 181 -18.14 3.20 10.95
C TYR A 181 -19.53 3.42 11.55
N GLU A 182 -20.15 4.54 11.20
CA GLU A 182 -21.47 4.94 11.66
C GLU A 182 -22.31 5.42 10.49
N GLU A 183 -23.61 5.11 10.52
CA GLU A 183 -24.58 5.54 9.52
C GLU A 183 -25.50 6.62 10.11
N TYR A 184 -25.65 7.70 9.35
CA TYR A 184 -26.46 8.85 9.72
C TYR A 184 -27.54 9.06 8.67
N ILE A 185 -28.77 9.29 9.14
CA ILE A 185 -29.94 9.55 8.30
C ILE A 185 -30.54 10.88 8.73
N ASN A 186 -30.92 11.71 7.78
CA ASN A 186 -31.64 12.93 8.07
C ASN A 186 -33.01 12.60 8.69
N ARG A 187 -33.34 13.18 9.85
CA ARG A 187 -34.65 12.96 10.49
C ARG A 187 -35.83 13.35 9.59
N ALA A 188 -35.65 14.34 8.72
CA ALA A 188 -36.68 14.79 7.79
C ALA A 188 -37.01 13.78 6.68
N SER A 189 -36.11 12.83 6.38
CA SER A 189 -36.34 11.81 5.35
C SER A 189 -37.03 10.55 5.88
N ILE A 190 -37.25 10.45 7.19
CA ILE A 190 -37.94 9.32 7.82
C ILE A 190 -39.44 9.49 7.57
N LYS A 191 -40.00 8.67 6.69
CA LYS A 191 -41.45 8.66 6.40
C LYS A 191 -42.16 7.79 7.44
N SER A 192 -43.26 8.28 8.00
CA SER A 192 -44.18 7.49 8.81
C SER A 192 -45.32 6.99 7.93
N GLU A 193 -45.39 5.67 7.70
CA GLU A 193 -46.52 5.06 6.98
C GLU A 193 -47.57 4.57 7.98
N PRO A 194 -48.88 4.83 7.76
CA PRO A 194 -49.93 4.29 8.60
C PRO A 194 -50.10 2.79 8.36
N ILE A 195 -50.02 1.99 9.43
CA ILE A 195 -50.25 0.54 9.35
C ILE A 195 -51.73 0.30 9.00
N SER A 196 -52.00 -0.09 7.75
CA SER A 196 -53.32 -0.55 7.31
C SER A 196 -53.55 -1.99 7.77
N ASN A 197 -53.86 -2.20 9.05
CA ASN A 197 -54.44 -3.46 9.52
C ASN A 197 -55.68 -3.20 10.40
N SER A 198 -56.83 -3.53 9.80
CA SER A 198 -58.13 -3.92 10.39
C SER A 198 -58.46 -3.56 11.85
N LYS A 199 -59.45 -2.67 12.01
CA LYS A 199 -60.44 -2.63 13.11
C LYS A 199 -59.91 -2.86 14.54
N LYS A 200 -59.17 -1.90 15.12
CA LYS A 200 -59.30 -1.40 16.52
C LYS A 200 -58.19 -0.39 16.86
N LYS A 201 -58.60 0.73 17.48
CA LYS A 201 -57.85 1.76 18.24
C LYS A 201 -56.42 2.12 17.76
N ALA A 202 -56.34 3.34 17.20
CA ALA A 202 -55.15 4.17 16.92
C ALA A 202 -54.07 3.55 16.00
N PRO A 203 -53.78 4.15 14.83
CA PRO A 203 -52.72 3.67 13.94
C PRO A 203 -51.35 3.88 14.60
N LEU A 204 -50.69 2.78 14.96
CA LEU A 204 -49.26 2.76 15.28
C LEU A 204 -48.51 3.20 14.01
N GLN A 205 -47.82 4.34 14.08
CA GLN A 205 -46.98 4.84 13.00
C GLN A 205 -45.68 4.02 13.00
N HIS A 206 -45.34 3.34 11.90
CA HIS A 206 -44.01 2.72 11.76
C HIS A 206 -43.13 3.63 10.90
N SER A 207 -41.99 4.04 11.44
CA SER A 207 -40.96 4.80 10.70
C SER A 207 -40.31 3.89 9.67
N VAL A 208 -40.44 4.22 8.39
CA VAL A 208 -39.75 3.53 7.29
C VAL A 208 -38.40 4.21 7.09
N PHE A 209 -37.33 3.47 7.33
CA PHE A 209 -35.96 3.92 7.11
C PHE A 209 -35.51 3.59 5.68
N PRO A 210 -34.68 4.43 5.04
CA PRO A 210 -34.05 4.07 3.78
C PRO A 210 -33.12 2.87 3.95
N ASP A 211 -32.98 2.08 2.88
CA ASP A 211 -32.09 0.92 2.86
C ASP A 211 -30.63 1.34 3.04
N THR A 212 -29.89 0.58 3.84
CA THR A 212 -28.45 0.81 4.04
C THR A 212 -27.68 0.55 2.73
N PRO A 213 -26.79 1.48 2.32
CA PRO A 213 -25.99 1.30 1.12
C PRO A 213 -24.73 0.45 1.39
N ILE A 214 -24.45 0.14 2.65
CA ILE A 214 -23.22 -0.52 3.09
C ILE A 214 -23.48 -1.90 3.66
N ASN A 215 -22.45 -2.74 3.63
CA ASN A 215 -22.44 -4.03 4.28
C ASN A 215 -21.87 -3.92 5.72
N LYS A 216 -21.77 -5.07 6.39
CA LYS A 216 -21.25 -5.23 7.76
C LYS A 216 -19.79 -4.74 7.97
N TRP A 217 -19.08 -4.41 6.89
CA TRP A 217 -17.71 -3.92 6.88
C TRP A 217 -17.61 -2.41 6.59
N GLY A 218 -18.75 -1.70 6.47
CA GLY A 218 -18.77 -0.26 6.24
C GLY A 218 -18.65 0.15 4.79
N LEU A 219 -18.76 -0.78 3.84
CA LEU A 219 -18.55 -0.54 2.41
C LEU A 219 -19.73 -1.03 1.56
N PRO A 220 -19.99 -0.41 0.39
CA PRO A 220 -20.91 -0.96 -0.58
C PRO A 220 -20.50 -2.37 -1.01
N PRO A 221 -21.46 -3.31 -1.24
CA PRO A 221 -21.14 -4.68 -1.62
C PRO A 221 -20.23 -4.80 -2.85
N ARG A 222 -20.41 -3.91 -3.84
CA ARG A 222 -19.61 -3.87 -5.06
C ARG A 222 -18.16 -3.46 -4.80
N VAL A 223 -17.95 -2.47 -3.92
CA VAL A 223 -16.61 -2.03 -3.50
C VAL A 223 -15.91 -3.14 -2.71
N PHE A 224 -16.62 -3.80 -1.80
CA PHE A 224 -16.08 -4.94 -1.05
C PHE A 224 -15.65 -6.09 -1.98
N SER A 225 -16.41 -6.37 -3.04
CA SER A 225 -16.04 -7.37 -4.03
C SER A 225 -14.73 -7.03 -4.75
N ILE A 226 -14.49 -5.76 -5.10
CA ILE A 226 -13.21 -5.32 -5.68
C ILE A 226 -12.05 -5.60 -4.72
N LEU A 227 -12.23 -5.33 -3.42
CA LEU A 227 -11.21 -5.63 -2.42
C LEU A 227 -10.91 -7.13 -2.34
N GLN A 228 -11.95 -7.98 -2.36
CA GLN A 228 -11.77 -9.44 -2.35
C GLN A 228 -11.05 -9.94 -3.60
N VAL A 229 -11.40 -9.42 -4.77
CA VAL A 229 -10.75 -9.82 -6.03
C VAL A 229 -9.30 -9.34 -6.07
N SER A 230 -9.01 -8.14 -5.55
CA SER A 230 -7.65 -7.58 -5.52
C SER A 230 -6.70 -8.45 -4.69
N ASP A 231 -7.10 -8.84 -3.47
CA ASP A 231 -6.33 -9.74 -2.59
C ASP A 231 -6.09 -11.13 -3.20
N ILE A 232 -7.06 -11.66 -3.95
CA ILE A 232 -6.89 -12.96 -4.63
C ILE A 232 -6.00 -12.83 -5.87
N ALA A 233 -6.14 -11.75 -6.64
CA ALA A 233 -5.40 -11.53 -7.88
C ALA A 233 -3.89 -11.48 -7.64
N GLU A 234 -3.46 -10.90 -6.53
CA GLU A 234 -2.04 -10.87 -6.13
C GLU A 234 -1.48 -12.29 -5.92
N ARG A 235 -2.22 -13.15 -5.21
CA ARG A 235 -1.81 -14.55 -4.97
C ARG A 235 -1.83 -15.41 -6.22
N LEU A 236 -2.65 -15.05 -7.21
CA LEU A 236 -2.73 -15.74 -8.49
C LEU A 236 -1.70 -15.25 -9.51
N GLY A 237 -0.96 -14.17 -9.22
CA GLY A 237 0.04 -13.62 -10.14
C GLY A 237 1.07 -14.66 -10.59
N GLU A 238 1.56 -15.47 -9.65
CA GLU A 238 2.51 -16.56 -9.92
C GLU A 238 1.89 -17.64 -10.83
N VAL A 239 0.63 -17.99 -10.60
CA VAL A 239 -0.11 -18.98 -11.38
C VAL A 239 -0.34 -18.50 -12.81
N ILE A 240 -0.70 -17.23 -12.97
CA ILE A 240 -0.90 -16.60 -14.27
C ILE A 240 0.43 -16.56 -15.03
N PHE A 241 1.50 -16.12 -14.38
CA PHE A 241 2.83 -16.08 -14.98
C PHE A 241 3.29 -17.47 -15.43
N HIS A 242 3.18 -18.48 -14.57
CA HIS A 242 3.53 -19.86 -14.91
C HIS A 242 2.67 -20.40 -16.06
N SER A 243 1.37 -20.10 -16.07
CA SER A 243 0.47 -20.51 -17.16
C SER A 243 0.87 -19.90 -18.50
N ILE A 244 1.30 -18.64 -18.51
CA ILE A 244 1.77 -17.96 -19.72
C ILE A 244 3.12 -18.54 -20.19
N VAL A 245 4.07 -18.76 -19.28
CA VAL A 245 5.43 -19.20 -19.63
C VAL A 245 5.47 -20.68 -20.01
N SER A 246 4.72 -21.52 -19.31
CA SER A 246 4.70 -22.96 -19.52
C SER A 246 3.66 -23.41 -20.55
N GLU A 247 2.84 -22.48 -21.07
CA GLU A 247 1.69 -22.75 -21.95
C GLU A 247 0.69 -23.78 -21.39
N LEU A 248 0.71 -23.98 -20.06
CA LEU A 248 -0.17 -24.91 -19.35
C LEU A 248 -1.47 -24.23 -18.94
N GLY A 249 -2.54 -25.02 -18.80
CA GLY A 249 -3.81 -24.50 -18.31
C GLY A 249 -3.68 -23.89 -16.90
N PRO A 250 -4.52 -22.90 -16.50
CA PRO A 250 -4.43 -22.28 -15.18
C PRO A 250 -4.52 -23.27 -14.02
N LYS A 251 -5.32 -24.33 -14.17
CA LYS A 251 -5.46 -25.39 -13.16
C LYS A 251 -4.20 -26.24 -13.02
N GLU A 252 -3.54 -26.55 -14.12
CA GLU A 252 -2.31 -27.35 -14.14
C GLU A 252 -1.15 -26.53 -13.55
N SER A 253 -1.08 -25.25 -13.90
CA SER A 253 -0.11 -24.30 -13.35
C SER A 253 -0.26 -24.14 -11.84
N LEU A 254 -1.49 -24.03 -11.34
CA LEU A 254 -1.76 -24.01 -9.91
C LEU A 254 -1.29 -25.31 -9.23
N GLY A 255 -1.54 -26.46 -9.84
CA GLY A 255 -1.09 -27.76 -9.34
C GLY A 255 0.44 -27.85 -9.26
N ALA A 256 1.14 -27.38 -10.29
CA ALA A 256 2.60 -27.36 -10.34
C ALA A 256 3.20 -26.45 -9.25
N ILE A 257 2.68 -25.24 -9.09
CA ILE A 257 3.12 -24.28 -8.06
C ILE A 257 2.83 -24.82 -6.67
N ALA A 258 1.64 -25.38 -6.43
CA ALA A 258 1.30 -25.97 -5.13
C ALA A 258 2.24 -27.13 -4.76
N PHE A 259 2.58 -27.99 -5.72
CA PHE A 259 3.52 -29.09 -5.53
C PHE A 259 4.95 -28.60 -5.24
N HIS A 260 5.40 -27.54 -5.91
CA HIS A 260 6.70 -26.92 -5.64
C HIS A 260 6.77 -26.32 -4.22
N LYS A 261 5.78 -25.51 -3.87
CA LYS A 261 5.69 -24.83 -2.58
C LYS A 261 5.58 -25.81 -1.41
N GLN A 262 4.95 -26.97 -1.62
CA GLN A 262 4.88 -28.04 -0.63
C GLN A 262 6.23 -28.75 -0.44
N GLN A 263 7.05 -28.88 -1.48
CA GLN A 263 8.40 -29.45 -1.37
C GLN A 263 9.35 -28.52 -0.62
N GLU A 264 9.29 -27.20 -0.89
CA GLU A 264 10.07 -26.20 -0.15
C GLU A 264 9.80 -26.27 1.35
N LEU A 265 8.52 -26.34 1.75
CA LEU A 265 8.13 -26.47 3.16
C LEU A 265 8.58 -27.80 3.81
N SER A 266 8.90 -28.82 3.03
CA SER A 266 9.42 -30.10 3.52
C SER A 266 10.96 -30.21 3.47
N GLY A 267 11.65 -29.30 2.79
CA GLY A 267 13.09 -29.31 2.58
C GLY A 267 13.92 -28.69 3.72
N ASP A 268 13.31 -27.85 4.55
CA ASP A 268 14.00 -27.11 5.64
C ASP A 268 14.22 -27.95 6.93
N GLY A 269 14.22 -29.28 6.83
CA GLY A 269 14.35 -30.20 7.97
C GLY A 269 15.64 -31.03 8.05
N GLU A 270 16.53 -30.99 7.05
CA GLU A 270 17.68 -31.91 6.95
C GLU A 270 19.03 -31.22 6.66
N GLU A 271 19.35 -30.14 7.37
CA GLU A 271 20.74 -29.66 7.49
C GLU A 271 21.22 -29.68 8.95
N ASP A 272 21.15 -30.84 9.62
CA ASP A 272 22.16 -31.16 10.64
C ASP A 272 22.18 -32.66 10.95
N SER A 273 23.09 -33.41 10.29
CA SER A 273 23.77 -34.61 10.82
C SER A 273 24.45 -35.38 9.68
N LYS A 274 25.68 -34.99 9.35
CA LYS A 274 26.64 -35.94 8.76
C LYS A 274 27.12 -36.89 9.87
N SER A 275 26.85 -38.19 9.71
CA SER A 275 27.79 -39.31 9.95
C SER A 275 27.02 -40.58 10.37
N GLN A 276 26.96 -41.59 9.52
CA GLN A 276 27.59 -42.90 9.78
C GLN A 276 27.12 -43.95 8.77
N VAL A 277 28.13 -44.54 8.12
CA VAL A 277 28.08 -45.74 7.30
C VAL A 277 27.87 -46.95 8.21
N TYR A 278 26.90 -47.82 7.92
CA TYR A 278 27.01 -49.27 8.15
C TYR A 278 26.14 -50.08 7.18
N THR A 279 26.62 -51.28 6.91
CA THR A 279 26.34 -52.15 5.76
C THR A 279 25.63 -53.42 6.22
N MET A 280 24.56 -53.84 5.51
CA MET A 280 23.98 -55.21 5.38
C MET A 280 23.41 -55.90 6.66
N ALA A 281 22.37 -56.75 6.69
CA ALA A 281 21.83 -57.76 5.75
C ALA A 281 20.38 -58.20 6.20
N PRO A 282 19.68 -59.18 5.56
CA PRO A 282 18.22 -59.16 5.32
C PRO A 282 17.34 -60.25 6.00
N SER A 283 16.00 -60.12 5.79
CA SER A 283 14.91 -61.15 5.78
C SER A 283 14.03 -61.30 7.04
N PRO A 284 12.76 -61.80 6.98
CA PRO A 284 12.19 -62.64 5.92
C PRO A 284 10.77 -62.34 5.38
N ILE A 285 10.53 -63.03 4.28
CA ILE A 285 9.32 -63.18 3.45
C ILE A 285 8.20 -63.91 4.21
N VAL A 286 6.97 -63.42 4.11
CA VAL A 286 5.74 -64.23 4.24
C VAL A 286 4.92 -64.09 2.95
N LYS A 287 4.68 -65.23 2.31
CA LYS A 287 3.85 -65.39 1.12
C LYS A 287 2.39 -65.52 1.53
N THR A 288 1.51 -64.71 0.98
CA THR A 288 0.10 -65.05 0.80
C THR A 288 -0.27 -64.83 -0.67
N GLN A 289 -0.65 -65.93 -1.32
CA GLN A 289 -1.16 -65.98 -2.69
C GLN A 289 -2.61 -65.52 -2.70
N THR A 290 -2.92 -64.45 -3.42
CA THR A 290 -4.06 -64.36 -4.34
C THR A 290 -3.77 -63.23 -5.32
N GLY A 291 -3.83 -63.56 -6.61
CA GLY A 291 -3.24 -62.77 -7.68
C GLY A 291 -4.00 -61.49 -8.00
N VAL A 292 -3.27 -60.37 -7.96
CA VAL A 292 -3.34 -59.28 -8.95
C VAL A 292 -1.91 -58.72 -9.06
N ARG A 293 -1.38 -58.67 -10.29
CA ARG A 293 0.00 -58.29 -10.62
C ARG A 293 0.19 -56.77 -10.51
N PRO A 294 1.11 -56.22 -9.70
CA PRO A 294 1.51 -54.82 -9.80
C PRO A 294 2.48 -54.66 -10.97
N GLN A 295 2.16 -53.75 -11.89
CA GLN A 295 3.05 -53.29 -12.95
C GLN A 295 4.20 -52.52 -12.30
N THR A 296 5.42 -53.03 -12.43
CA THR A 296 6.65 -52.28 -12.18
C THR A 296 6.75 -51.15 -13.22
N PHE A 297 6.57 -49.91 -12.77
CA PHE A 297 6.89 -48.73 -13.58
C PHE A 297 8.41 -48.62 -13.73
N THR A 298 8.92 -49.02 -14.89
CA THR A 298 10.21 -48.55 -15.37
C THR A 298 10.07 -47.06 -15.69
N PRO A 299 11.00 -46.19 -15.24
CA PRO A 299 10.98 -44.78 -15.63
C PRO A 299 11.19 -44.73 -17.15
N SER A 300 10.16 -44.27 -17.86
CA SER A 300 10.23 -44.06 -19.29
C SER A 300 11.28 -42.99 -19.59
N GLN A 301 12.04 -43.15 -20.67
CA GLN A 301 13.07 -42.20 -21.12
C GLN A 301 12.58 -40.74 -21.24
N HIS A 302 11.26 -40.54 -21.33
CA HIS A 302 10.60 -39.24 -21.30
C HIS A 302 10.82 -38.47 -19.98
N GLN A 303 10.88 -39.16 -18.83
CA GLN A 303 11.08 -38.55 -17.52
C GLN A 303 12.53 -38.08 -17.31
N ALA A 304 13.50 -38.75 -17.93
CA ALA A 304 14.90 -38.31 -17.94
C ALA A 304 15.10 -37.09 -18.84
N ALA A 305 14.40 -37.03 -19.98
CA ALA A 305 14.45 -35.88 -20.90
C ALA A 305 13.90 -34.60 -20.24
N LEU A 306 12.77 -34.68 -19.53
CA LEU A 306 12.20 -33.57 -18.76
C LEU A 306 13.16 -33.07 -17.66
N ARG A 307 13.85 -33.99 -16.97
CA ARG A 307 14.85 -33.64 -15.95
C ARG A 307 16.06 -32.92 -16.54
N GLN A 308 16.50 -33.33 -17.72
CA GLN A 308 17.65 -32.72 -18.39
C GLN A 308 17.30 -31.33 -18.95
N GLN A 309 16.06 -31.15 -19.41
CA GLN A 309 15.55 -29.85 -19.85
C GLN A 309 15.38 -28.87 -18.66
N GLN A 310 14.95 -29.36 -17.49
CA GLN A 310 14.88 -28.57 -16.27
C GLN A 310 16.27 -28.12 -15.79
N ILE A 311 17.29 -28.99 -15.80
CA ILE A 311 18.65 -28.60 -15.38
C ILE A 311 19.21 -27.51 -16.32
N GLN A 312 18.92 -27.57 -17.62
CA GLN A 312 19.35 -26.54 -18.57
C GLN A 312 18.61 -25.21 -18.36
N ALA A 313 17.30 -25.25 -18.05
CA ALA A 313 16.52 -24.05 -17.74
C ALA A 313 17.00 -23.37 -16.45
N THR A 314 17.30 -24.13 -15.39
CA THR A 314 17.84 -23.59 -14.13
C THR A 314 19.26 -23.04 -14.30
N ALA A 315 20.10 -23.68 -15.12
CA ALA A 315 21.43 -23.17 -15.45
C ALA A 315 21.39 -21.87 -16.27
N ALA A 316 20.45 -21.76 -17.22
CA ALA A 316 20.23 -20.52 -17.96
C ALA A 316 19.74 -19.38 -17.04
N PHE A 317 18.90 -19.70 -16.05
CA PHE A 317 18.41 -18.74 -15.06
C PHE A 317 19.54 -18.19 -14.16
N GLN A 318 20.54 -19.00 -13.82
CA GLN A 318 21.73 -18.53 -13.07
C GLN A 318 22.67 -17.65 -13.89
N GLN A 319 22.71 -17.80 -15.22
CA GLN A 319 23.51 -16.95 -16.10
C GLN A 319 22.96 -15.52 -16.23
N PHE A 320 21.65 -15.32 -16.03
CA PHE A 320 21.01 -14.00 -16.06
C PHE A 320 21.05 -13.25 -14.71
N GLN A 321 21.51 -13.88 -13.63
CA GLN A 321 21.68 -13.23 -12.32
C GLN A 321 23.10 -12.70 -12.05
N GLN A 322 24.06 -12.85 -12.97
CA GLN A 322 25.35 -12.16 -12.83
C GLN A 322 25.25 -10.71 -13.33
N PRO A 323 25.64 -9.71 -12.52
CA PRO A 323 25.74 -8.34 -13.00
C PRO A 323 26.84 -8.25 -14.07
N PRO A 324 26.66 -7.52 -15.18
CA PRO A 324 27.71 -7.33 -16.16
C PRO A 324 28.85 -6.51 -15.55
N SER A 325 29.98 -7.17 -15.32
CA SER A 325 31.27 -6.54 -15.03
C SER A 325 31.79 -5.85 -16.29
N HIS A 326 32.21 -4.59 -16.15
CA HIS A 326 32.91 -3.72 -17.13
C HIS A 326 32.07 -3.08 -18.24
N TYR A 327 31.56 -1.86 -17.96
CA TYR A 327 31.51 -0.80 -18.96
C TYR A 327 32.69 0.15 -18.75
N GLN A 328 33.66 0.07 -19.65
CA GLN A 328 34.76 1.01 -19.77
C GLN A 328 34.28 2.17 -20.64
N SER A 329 34.09 3.35 -20.03
CA SER A 329 33.62 4.55 -20.73
C SER A 329 34.77 5.16 -21.53
N ALA A 330 34.69 5.08 -22.86
CA ALA A 330 35.58 5.80 -23.77
C ALA A 330 34.99 7.19 -24.05
N TYR A 331 35.49 8.21 -23.36
CA TYR A 331 35.31 9.60 -23.77
C TYR A 331 36.40 9.97 -24.78
N PRO A 332 36.08 10.50 -25.96
CA PRO A 332 37.03 11.32 -26.70
C PRO A 332 37.04 12.72 -26.09
N THR A 333 38.21 13.09 -25.58
CA THR A 333 38.62 14.45 -25.24
C THR A 333 38.52 15.36 -26.47
N ASN A 334 37.75 16.44 -26.37
CA ASN A 334 37.87 17.55 -27.31
C ASN A 334 38.16 18.83 -26.52
N THR A 335 39.44 19.17 -26.47
CA THR A 335 39.96 20.40 -25.87
C THR A 335 40.05 21.44 -26.99
N THR A 336 39.23 22.48 -26.84
CA THR A 336 39.50 23.90 -27.13
C THR A 336 40.29 24.25 -28.39
N ASN A 337 39.65 24.98 -29.32
CA ASN A 337 40.27 26.22 -29.77
C ASN A 337 39.25 27.30 -30.12
N ASN A 338 39.47 28.45 -29.48
CA ASN A 338 38.67 29.65 -29.54
C ASN A 338 39.26 30.55 -30.65
N SER A 339 38.45 31.03 -31.58
CA SER A 339 38.79 32.23 -32.35
C SER A 339 37.52 33.02 -32.68
N ASN A 340 37.47 34.21 -32.09
CA ASN A 340 36.57 35.31 -32.40
C ASN A 340 36.49 35.58 -33.91
N GLN A 341 35.32 36.01 -34.40
CA GLN A 341 35.11 37.38 -34.93
C GLN A 341 33.80 37.55 -35.72
N PHE A 342 33.15 38.72 -35.49
CA PHE A 342 32.20 39.46 -36.36
C PHE A 342 30.81 38.80 -36.62
N ALA A 343 29.66 39.49 -36.70
CA ALA A 343 29.26 40.89 -36.54
C ALA A 343 27.71 40.95 -36.47
N SER A 344 27.20 41.89 -35.68
CA SER A 344 26.10 42.83 -35.97
C SER A 344 24.73 42.39 -36.55
N THR A 345 23.69 42.49 -35.70
CA THR A 345 22.42 43.28 -35.87
C THR A 345 21.28 42.74 -36.78
N PRO A 346 20.02 43.25 -36.70
CA PRO A 346 18.86 42.45 -36.27
C PRO A 346 17.70 42.50 -37.30
N THR A 347 16.62 41.72 -37.14
CA THR A 347 15.27 42.19 -37.56
C THR A 347 14.16 41.41 -36.88
N THR A 348 13.23 42.19 -36.34
CA THR A 348 11.96 41.85 -35.70
C THR A 348 10.82 41.72 -36.72
N SER A 349 9.92 40.74 -36.47
CA SER A 349 8.44 40.80 -36.63
C SER A 349 7.81 40.76 -38.05
N PRO A 350 6.47 40.54 -38.20
CA PRO A 350 5.43 40.00 -37.28
C PRO A 350 4.49 38.93 -37.90
N LEU A 351 3.56 38.47 -37.04
CA LEU A 351 2.24 37.86 -37.27
C LEU A 351 1.67 37.78 -38.70
N SER A 352 1.08 36.62 -38.98
CA SER A 352 -0.33 36.48 -39.41
C SER A 352 -0.88 35.15 -38.90
#